data_AF-A0A5K1UYC7-F1
#
_entry.id   AF-A0A5K1UYC7-F1
#
_cell.length_a   1.000
_cell.length_b   1.000
_cell.length_c   1.000
_cell.angle_alpha   90.00
_cell.angle_beta   90.00
_cell.angle_gamma   90.00
#
_symmetry.space_group_name_H-M   'P 1'
#
loop_
_entity.id
_entity.type
_entity.pdbx_description
1 polymer ?
#
loop_
_entity_poly.entity_id
_entity_poly.type
_entity_poly.pdbx_seq_one_letter_code
_entity_poly.pdbx_strand_id
1 'polypeptide(L)'
;MWPPFGNLFVKRHEEQEPSSASPTSSISPHCNGPGKIVETQITQEETEEQNALSELNNEEDQSEREEKEEGGKKKKLYELNELHYLVNALPYIDSHDSELEKNAKQLVEEEMMLMQKQNEIKNYLQNFDIPQSVYVKIKNSVIPNELKRCEQNINMEKLNLNYYNIDKEELNEEKNVNQWANTLTKHKIVLENMHNALINVELMNKYKEVMWSEHMKVFAHIDVNLQNNIKLLKDQIDNINKQRKLHQLSYVKDLSALQNERSEYKRKNDIVLEEIKKLLSENLHLRYRRNEA
;
A
#
# COMPACT_ATOMS: atom_id res chain seq x y z
N MET A 1 -8.30 41.49 17.37
CA MET A 1 -8.71 41.42 18.79
C MET A 1 -10.09 40.78 18.81
N TRP A 2 -10.19 39.48 19.07
CA TRP A 2 -11.46 38.76 19.17
C TRP A 2 -11.80 38.56 20.65
N PRO A 3 -13.05 38.77 21.10
CA PRO A 3 -13.45 38.34 22.43
C PRO A 3 -14.00 36.90 22.39
N PRO A 4 -13.89 36.14 23.51
CA PRO A 4 -14.12 34.70 23.55
C PRO A 4 -15.52 34.36 24.07
N PHE A 5 -16.21 33.44 23.42
CA PHE A 5 -17.43 32.82 23.98
C PHE A 5 -17.07 31.50 24.65
N GLY A 6 -16.83 31.59 25.95
CA GLY A 6 -16.82 30.45 26.85
C GLY A 6 -18.25 30.04 27.24
N ASN A 7 -18.43 28.72 27.32
CA ASN A 7 -19.33 27.98 28.20
C ASN A 7 -20.81 28.40 28.28
N LEU A 8 -21.67 27.61 27.64
CA LEU A 8 -22.91 27.19 28.29
C LEU A 8 -23.23 25.74 27.90
N PHE A 9 -22.82 24.82 28.77
CA PHE A 9 -23.28 23.43 28.80
C PHE A 9 -24.42 23.37 29.81
N VAL A 10 -25.64 23.04 29.38
CA VAL A 10 -26.65 22.46 30.28
C VAL A 10 -27.37 21.32 29.57
N LYS A 11 -27.06 20.12 30.08
CA LYS A 11 -27.75 18.83 29.99
C LYS A 11 -29.27 18.91 29.82
N ARG A 12 -29.80 18.06 28.94
CA ARG A 12 -31.07 17.37 29.19
C ARG A 12 -30.95 15.90 28.75
N HIS A 13 -31.15 15.02 29.72
CA HIS A 13 -31.26 13.56 29.58
C HIS A 13 -32.68 13.16 29.18
N GLU A 14 -32.80 11.89 28.72
CA GLU A 14 -33.99 11.01 28.73
C GLU A 14 -35.07 11.31 27.66
N GLU A 15 -35.69 10.34 26.96
CA GLU A 15 -35.62 8.88 26.90
C GLU A 15 -36.55 8.40 25.73
N GLN A 16 -36.45 7.12 25.36
CA GLN A 16 -37.48 6.25 24.73
C GLN A 16 -37.67 6.21 23.19
N GLU A 17 -37.16 5.12 22.61
CA GLU A 17 -37.75 4.31 21.51
C GLU A 17 -38.97 3.48 22.03
N PRO A 18 -39.62 2.56 21.27
CA PRO A 18 -39.82 2.39 19.80
C PRO A 18 -41.30 2.08 19.43
N SER A 19 -41.69 2.10 18.13
CA SER A 19 -42.64 1.10 17.58
C SER A 19 -42.89 1.22 16.07
N SER A 20 -42.61 0.12 15.37
CA SER A 20 -43.36 -0.53 14.28
C SER A 20 -44.56 0.16 13.61
N ALA A 21 -44.58 0.15 12.27
CA ALA A 21 -45.59 -0.52 11.40
C ALA A 21 -45.68 0.14 10.00
N SER A 22 -45.45 -0.66 8.95
CA SER A 22 -45.96 -0.48 7.57
C SER A 22 -47.50 -0.64 7.57
N PRO A 23 -48.30 -0.15 6.57
CA PRO A 23 -48.28 -0.71 5.21
C PRO A 23 -48.84 0.14 4.00
N THR A 24 -48.55 -0.37 2.80
CA THR A 24 -49.40 -0.49 1.57
C THR A 24 -49.84 0.71 0.70
N SER A 25 -49.35 0.65 -0.54
CA SER A 25 -50.02 0.72 -1.86
C SER A 25 -50.84 1.97 -2.27
N SER A 26 -50.43 2.60 -3.38
CA SER A 26 -51.15 2.51 -4.67
C SER A 26 -50.55 3.48 -5.69
N ILE A 27 -49.89 3.00 -6.74
CA ILE A 27 -49.59 3.82 -7.93
C ILE A 27 -49.92 3.03 -9.20
N SER A 28 -50.78 3.62 -10.02
CA SER A 28 -50.93 3.42 -11.46
C SER A 28 -51.78 4.59 -12.00
N PRO A 29 -51.72 4.97 -13.29
CA PRO A 29 -50.54 5.19 -14.13
C PRO A 29 -50.65 6.51 -14.94
N HIS A 30 -49.60 6.78 -15.75
CA HIS A 30 -49.55 7.72 -16.89
C HIS A 30 -49.32 9.22 -16.65
N CYS A 31 -48.10 9.67 -16.99
CA CYS A 31 -47.85 10.67 -18.04
C CYS A 31 -46.41 10.46 -18.57
N ASN A 32 -46.28 10.13 -19.85
CA ASN A 32 -44.99 10.02 -20.54
C ASN A 32 -44.43 11.41 -20.85
N GLY A 33 -43.19 11.67 -20.42
CA GLY A 33 -42.38 12.83 -20.82
C GLY A 33 -40.90 12.42 -20.88
N PRO A 34 -40.10 12.94 -21.83
CA PRO A 34 -38.78 12.42 -22.17
C PRO A 34 -37.70 12.97 -21.23
N GLY A 35 -37.54 12.36 -20.06
CA GLY A 35 -36.43 12.67 -19.13
C GLY A 35 -35.72 11.45 -18.57
N LYS A 36 -36.16 10.24 -18.93
CA LYS A 36 -35.87 9.00 -18.19
C LYS A 36 -34.62 8.24 -18.60
N ILE A 37 -33.79 8.79 -19.50
CA ILE A 37 -32.66 8.05 -20.09
C ILE A 37 -31.33 8.40 -19.39
N VAL A 38 -31.19 9.62 -18.86
CA VAL A 38 -29.90 10.10 -18.31
C VAL A 38 -29.75 9.74 -16.83
N GLU A 39 -30.81 9.85 -16.02
CA GLU A 39 -30.73 9.51 -14.58
C GLU A 39 -30.53 8.01 -14.33
N THR A 40 -31.07 7.14 -15.20
CA THR A 40 -30.90 5.69 -15.06
C THR A 40 -29.48 5.21 -15.39
N GLN A 41 -28.75 5.93 -16.25
CA GLN A 41 -27.39 5.54 -16.65
C GLN A 41 -26.37 5.88 -15.55
N ILE A 42 -26.50 7.05 -14.91
CA ILE A 42 -25.62 7.46 -13.80
C ILE A 42 -25.76 6.51 -12.61
N THR A 43 -27.00 6.14 -12.25
CA THR A 43 -27.22 5.14 -11.18
C THR A 43 -26.74 3.75 -11.54
N GLN A 44 -26.70 3.39 -12.84
CA GLN A 44 -26.21 2.08 -13.30
C GLN A 44 -24.67 2.02 -13.27
N GLU A 45 -23.99 3.08 -13.70
CA GLU A 45 -22.52 3.18 -13.67
C GLU A 45 -21.98 3.21 -12.22
N GLU A 46 -22.61 3.96 -11.31
CA GLU A 46 -22.23 3.96 -9.89
C GLU A 46 -22.47 2.59 -9.23
N THR A 47 -23.52 1.86 -9.64
CA THR A 47 -23.72 0.48 -9.15
C THR A 47 -22.73 -0.51 -9.73
N GLU A 48 -22.27 -0.35 -10.97
CA GLU A 48 -21.25 -1.22 -11.58
C GLU A 48 -19.87 -1.01 -10.95
N GLU A 49 -19.49 0.24 -10.63
CA GLU A 49 -18.25 0.54 -9.92
C GLU A 49 -18.27 0.00 -8.48
N GLN A 50 -19.38 0.17 -7.75
CA GLN A 50 -19.53 -0.39 -6.41
C GLN A 50 -19.60 -1.92 -6.43
N ASN A 51 -20.23 -2.52 -7.44
CA ASN A 51 -20.31 -3.96 -7.58
C ASN A 51 -18.94 -4.55 -7.97
N ALA A 52 -18.17 -3.90 -8.86
CA ALA A 52 -16.80 -4.30 -9.20
C ALA A 52 -15.81 -4.14 -8.03
N LEU A 53 -15.95 -3.08 -7.22
CA LEU A 53 -15.19 -2.92 -5.97
C LEU A 53 -15.56 -3.99 -4.94
N SER A 54 -16.84 -4.37 -4.85
CA SER A 54 -17.30 -5.45 -3.98
C SER A 54 -16.84 -6.82 -4.49
N GLU A 55 -16.81 -7.05 -5.80
CA GLU A 55 -16.31 -8.28 -6.43
C GLU A 55 -14.80 -8.43 -6.24
N LEU A 56 -14.01 -7.36 -6.32
CA LEU A 56 -12.57 -7.40 -6.03
C LEU A 56 -12.28 -7.60 -4.54
N ASN A 57 -13.02 -6.94 -3.65
CA ASN A 57 -12.91 -7.21 -2.21
C ASN A 57 -13.36 -8.64 -1.88
N ASN A 58 -14.36 -9.17 -2.58
CA ASN A 58 -14.82 -10.55 -2.42
C ASN A 58 -13.85 -11.55 -3.05
N GLU A 59 -13.14 -11.24 -4.14
CA GLU A 59 -12.10 -12.10 -4.75
C GLU A 59 -10.80 -12.09 -3.92
N GLU A 60 -10.43 -10.96 -3.33
CA GLU A 60 -9.34 -10.88 -2.34
C GLU A 60 -9.73 -11.62 -1.05
N ASP A 61 -10.95 -11.44 -0.54
CA ASP A 61 -11.45 -12.20 0.63
C ASP A 61 -11.68 -13.69 0.32
N GLN A 62 -12.06 -14.06 -0.92
CA GLN A 62 -12.25 -15.45 -1.34
C GLN A 62 -10.91 -16.14 -1.59
N SER A 63 -9.93 -15.49 -2.21
CA SER A 63 -8.57 -16.04 -2.28
C SER A 63 -7.95 -16.17 -0.89
N GLU A 64 -8.21 -15.23 0.02
CA GLU A 64 -7.80 -15.37 1.43
C GLU A 64 -8.59 -16.43 2.22
N ARG A 65 -9.83 -16.78 1.82
CA ARG A 65 -10.68 -17.79 2.48
C ARG A 65 -10.50 -19.19 1.90
N GLU A 66 -10.34 -19.34 0.60
CA GLU A 66 -10.04 -20.61 -0.07
C GLU A 66 -8.64 -21.11 0.31
N GLU A 67 -7.67 -20.21 0.53
CA GLU A 67 -6.36 -20.56 1.11
C GLU A 67 -6.41 -20.91 2.62
N LYS A 68 -7.54 -20.73 3.30
CA LYS A 68 -7.73 -21.11 4.72
C LYS A 68 -8.42 -22.47 4.88
N GLU A 69 -9.02 -23.05 3.83
CA GLU A 69 -9.72 -24.33 3.91
C GLU A 69 -8.82 -25.57 3.74
N GLU A 70 -7.62 -25.43 3.18
CA GLU A 70 -6.59 -26.46 3.27
C GLU A 70 -5.73 -26.23 4.52
N GLY A 71 -5.83 -27.13 5.51
CA GLY A 71 -5.17 -27.05 6.82
C GLY A 71 -3.62 -27.07 6.85
N GLY A 72 -2.95 -26.65 5.78
CA GLY A 72 -1.52 -26.38 5.74
C GLY A 72 -1.24 -24.95 6.21
N LYS A 73 -0.43 -24.79 7.27
CA LYS A 73 0.13 -23.48 7.63
C LYS A 73 0.72 -22.84 6.37
N LYS A 74 0.28 -21.64 5.99
CA LYS A 74 0.88 -20.87 4.89
C LYS A 74 2.40 -20.88 5.06
N LYS A 75 3.10 -21.47 4.09
CA LYS A 75 4.58 -21.47 4.09
C LYS A 75 5.03 -20.02 4.09
N LYS A 76 6.00 -19.70 4.93
CA LYS A 76 6.49 -18.32 4.99
C LYS A 76 7.21 -18.01 3.67
N LEU A 77 7.14 -16.77 3.20
CA LEU A 77 7.71 -16.36 1.91
C LEU A 77 9.17 -16.79 1.72
N TYR A 78 9.97 -16.77 2.79
CA TYR A 78 11.37 -17.19 2.72
C TYR A 78 11.54 -18.71 2.54
N GLU A 79 10.57 -19.53 2.94
CA GLU A 79 10.59 -20.99 2.79
C GLU A 79 10.35 -21.42 1.33
N LEU A 80 9.87 -20.50 0.49
CA LEU A 80 9.73 -20.73 -0.95
C LEU A 80 11.06 -20.70 -1.70
N ASN A 81 12.12 -20.17 -1.07
CA ASN A 81 13.45 -20.20 -1.66
C ASN A 81 14.12 -21.55 -1.38
N GLU A 82 14.68 -22.18 -2.43
CA GLU A 82 15.25 -23.54 -2.37
C GLU A 82 16.35 -23.67 -1.31
N LEU A 83 17.14 -22.61 -1.11
CA LEU A 83 18.31 -22.60 -0.23
C LEU A 83 18.08 -21.85 1.10
N HIS A 84 16.83 -21.65 1.52
CA HIS A 84 16.52 -20.85 2.72
C HIS A 84 17.17 -21.39 4.00
N TYR A 85 17.37 -22.71 4.11
CA TYR A 85 17.96 -23.36 5.27
C TYR A 85 19.47 -23.05 5.44
N LEU A 86 20.14 -22.59 4.38
CA LEU A 86 21.56 -22.20 4.42
C LEU A 86 21.74 -20.75 4.87
N VAL A 87 20.66 -19.96 4.91
CA VAL A 87 20.72 -18.54 5.22
C VAL A 87 20.53 -18.35 6.72
N ASN A 88 21.65 -18.19 7.45
CA ASN A 88 21.62 -17.77 8.85
C ASN A 88 22.56 -16.57 9.04
N ALA A 89 21.99 -15.41 9.34
CA ALA A 89 22.72 -14.19 9.69
C ALA A 89 22.18 -13.66 11.03
N LEU A 90 23.04 -13.08 11.86
CA LEU A 90 22.70 -12.69 13.23
C LEU A 90 22.84 -11.17 13.47
N PRO A 91 21.93 -10.33 12.91
CA PRO A 91 22.05 -8.88 12.97
C PRO A 91 22.20 -8.22 14.34
N TYR A 92 21.67 -8.81 15.43
CA TYR A 92 21.77 -8.23 16.77
C TYR A 92 23.09 -8.58 17.48
N ILE A 93 23.90 -9.46 16.88
CA ILE A 93 25.14 -9.99 17.46
C ILE A 93 26.33 -9.58 16.60
N ASP A 94 26.20 -9.72 15.28
CA ASP A 94 27.24 -9.39 14.32
C ASP A 94 27.49 -7.88 14.33
N SER A 95 28.74 -7.47 14.50
CA SER A 95 29.14 -6.05 14.47
C SER A 95 29.00 -5.51 13.06
N HIS A 96 28.33 -4.36 12.93
CA HIS A 96 28.23 -3.65 11.65
C HIS A 96 29.47 -2.79 11.42
N ASP A 97 30.48 -3.36 10.78
CA ASP A 97 31.63 -2.61 10.29
C ASP A 97 31.34 -2.09 8.88
N SER A 98 31.41 -0.77 8.68
CA SER A 98 31.16 -0.13 7.38
C SER A 98 32.12 -0.62 6.27
N GLU A 99 33.32 -1.06 6.64
CA GLU A 99 34.28 -1.63 5.69
C GLU A 99 33.85 -3.00 5.17
N LEU A 100 33.29 -3.86 6.04
CA LEU A 100 32.76 -5.17 5.65
C LEU A 100 31.56 -5.02 4.72
N GLU A 101 30.69 -4.04 4.98
CA GLU A 101 29.55 -3.74 4.10
C GLU A 101 29.99 -3.34 2.70
N LYS A 102 31.01 -2.46 2.59
CA LYS A 102 31.56 -2.03 1.30
C LYS A 102 32.19 -3.18 0.54
N ASN A 103 32.97 -4.02 1.23
CA ASN A 103 33.59 -5.20 0.62
C ASN A 103 32.53 -6.19 0.13
N ALA A 104 31.51 -6.49 0.96
CA ALA A 104 30.41 -7.35 0.58
C ALA A 104 29.66 -6.81 -0.64
N LYS A 105 29.39 -5.50 -0.72
CA LYS A 105 28.78 -4.85 -1.88
C LYS A 105 29.63 -5.01 -3.14
N GLN A 106 30.94 -4.81 -3.04
CA GLN A 106 31.85 -4.98 -4.18
C GLN A 106 31.83 -6.43 -4.69
N LEU A 107 31.89 -7.42 -3.79
CA LEU A 107 31.82 -8.83 -4.19
C LEU A 107 30.48 -9.19 -4.86
N VAL A 108 29.37 -8.63 -4.36
CA VAL A 108 28.05 -8.81 -4.99
C VAL A 108 28.02 -8.21 -6.39
N GLU A 109 28.60 -7.03 -6.59
CA GLU A 109 28.70 -6.40 -7.92
C GLU A 109 29.57 -7.21 -8.89
N GLU A 110 30.69 -7.76 -8.41
CA GLU A 110 31.55 -8.65 -9.20
C GLU A 110 30.80 -9.90 -9.65
N GLU A 111 30.07 -10.57 -8.74
CA GLU A 111 29.22 -11.72 -9.07
C GLU A 111 28.10 -11.35 -10.03
N MET A 112 27.45 -10.18 -9.85
CA MET A 112 26.44 -9.69 -10.80
C MET A 112 27.02 -9.49 -12.20
N MET A 113 28.24 -8.97 -12.33
CA MET A 113 28.92 -8.85 -13.62
C MET A 113 29.26 -10.20 -14.24
N LEU A 114 29.64 -11.20 -13.42
CA LEU A 114 29.89 -12.56 -13.90
C LEU A 114 28.60 -13.22 -14.41
N MET A 115 27.50 -13.10 -13.66
CA MET A 115 26.19 -13.61 -14.07
C MET A 115 25.70 -12.98 -15.38
N GLN A 116 25.93 -11.67 -15.56
CA GLN A 116 25.62 -10.97 -16.81
C GLN A 116 26.44 -11.52 -17.99
N LYS A 117 27.74 -11.76 -17.79
CA LYS A 117 28.62 -12.34 -18.82
C LYS A 117 28.25 -13.78 -19.17
N GLN A 118 27.82 -14.56 -18.18
CA GLN A 118 27.41 -15.95 -18.34
C GLN A 118 25.96 -16.10 -18.80
N ASN A 119 25.21 -14.98 -18.89
CA ASN A 119 23.80 -14.92 -19.27
C ASN A 119 22.88 -15.80 -18.37
N GLU A 120 23.26 -15.96 -17.10
CA GLU A 120 22.53 -16.72 -16.08
C GLU A 120 21.62 -15.81 -15.20
N ILE A 121 21.17 -14.68 -15.76
CA ILE A 121 20.34 -13.73 -15.03
C ILE A 121 18.92 -14.29 -14.91
N LYS A 122 18.54 -14.74 -13.71
CA LYS A 122 17.16 -15.13 -13.41
C LYS A 122 16.26 -13.91 -13.50
N ASN A 123 15.22 -13.97 -14.33
CA ASN A 123 14.20 -12.93 -14.39
C ASN A 123 13.19 -13.13 -13.25
N TYR A 124 13.45 -12.50 -12.12
CA TYR A 124 12.58 -12.60 -10.95
C TYR A 124 11.17 -12.02 -11.21
N LEU A 125 10.99 -11.16 -12.22
CA LEU A 125 9.71 -10.55 -12.56
C LEU A 125 8.83 -11.45 -13.46
N GLN A 126 9.38 -12.52 -14.04
CA GLN A 126 8.62 -13.40 -14.93
C GLN A 126 7.51 -14.16 -14.20
N ASN A 127 7.70 -14.44 -12.91
CA ASN A 127 6.78 -15.23 -12.09
C ASN A 127 5.75 -14.37 -11.35
N PHE A 128 5.83 -13.04 -11.46
CA PHE A 128 4.88 -12.14 -10.81
C PHE A 128 3.90 -11.62 -11.85
N ASP A 129 2.61 -11.88 -11.60
CA ASP A 129 1.55 -11.28 -12.38
C ASP A 129 1.55 -9.76 -12.21
N ILE A 130 1.13 -9.07 -13.28
CA ILE A 130 0.96 -7.61 -13.25
C ILE A 130 -0.11 -7.30 -12.19
N PRO A 131 0.15 -6.36 -11.25
CA PRO A 131 -0.78 -6.07 -10.18
C PRO A 131 -2.16 -5.72 -10.74
N GLN A 132 -3.18 -6.40 -10.23
CA GLN A 132 -4.56 -6.24 -10.67
C GLN A 132 -5.07 -4.87 -10.24
N SER A 133 -4.91 -3.86 -11.09
CA SER A 133 -5.55 -2.58 -10.83
C SER A 133 -7.03 -2.64 -11.22
N VAL A 134 -7.90 -2.25 -10.29
CA VAL A 134 -9.37 -2.13 -10.45
C VAL A 134 -9.71 -1.44 -11.77
N TYR A 135 -8.99 -0.36 -12.06
CA TYR A 135 -9.23 0.51 -13.20
C TYR A 135 -8.78 -0.03 -14.56
N VAL A 136 -7.96 -1.10 -14.60
CA VAL A 136 -7.54 -1.75 -15.86
C VAL A 136 -8.52 -2.86 -16.27
N LYS A 137 -9.21 -3.50 -15.31
CA LYS A 137 -10.19 -4.55 -15.59
C LYS A 137 -11.52 -3.99 -16.13
N ILE A 138 -11.91 -2.80 -15.70
CA ILE A 138 -13.19 -2.18 -16.09
C ILE A 138 -13.07 -1.68 -17.54
N LYS A 139 -13.81 -2.32 -18.46
CA LYS A 139 -13.75 -2.02 -19.91
C LYS A 139 -14.14 -0.57 -20.26
N ASN A 140 -15.00 0.05 -19.45
CA ASN A 140 -15.44 1.44 -19.61
C ASN A 140 -14.66 2.44 -18.72
N SER A 141 -13.56 2.01 -18.10
CA SER A 141 -12.75 2.91 -17.27
C SER A 141 -12.07 3.96 -18.14
N VAL A 142 -11.82 5.12 -17.53
CA VAL A 142 -11.04 6.21 -18.13
C VAL A 142 -9.65 5.71 -18.54
N ILE A 143 -9.04 4.79 -17.79
CA ILE A 143 -7.67 4.32 -18.01
C ILE A 143 -7.47 3.64 -19.38
N PRO A 144 -8.20 2.59 -19.77
CA PRO A 144 -8.02 1.97 -21.09
C PRO A 144 -8.30 2.92 -22.25
N ASN A 145 -9.20 3.88 -22.09
CA ASN A 145 -9.46 4.89 -23.12
C ASN A 145 -8.32 5.91 -23.23
N GLU A 146 -7.77 6.36 -22.11
CA GLU A 146 -6.60 7.22 -22.05
C GLU A 146 -5.36 6.51 -22.61
N LEU A 147 -5.17 5.23 -22.30
CA LEU A 147 -4.07 4.42 -22.81
C LEU A 147 -4.13 4.34 -24.35
N LYS A 148 -5.32 4.04 -24.91
CA LYS A 148 -5.55 4.04 -26.36
C LYS A 148 -5.31 5.42 -26.99
N ARG A 149 -5.71 6.50 -26.31
CA ARG A 149 -5.45 7.86 -26.80
C ARG A 149 -3.96 8.18 -26.84
N CYS A 150 -3.22 7.78 -25.80
CA CYS A 150 -1.77 7.91 -25.73
C CYS A 150 -1.07 7.07 -26.80
N GLU A 151 -1.50 5.84 -27.04
CA GLU A 151 -1.01 5.00 -28.15
C GLU A 151 -1.22 5.67 -29.51
N GLN A 152 -2.35 6.38 -29.67
CA GLN A 152 -2.69 7.14 -30.88
C GLN A 152 -2.00 8.51 -30.97
N ASN A 153 -1.19 8.91 -29.97
CA ASN A 153 -0.55 10.23 -29.87
C ASN A 153 -1.52 11.42 -30.03
N ILE A 154 -2.80 11.24 -29.64
CA ILE A 154 -3.79 12.32 -29.67
C ILE A 154 -3.64 13.17 -28.41
N ASN A 155 -3.43 14.47 -28.58
CA ASN A 155 -3.38 15.41 -27.48
C ASN A 155 -4.77 15.57 -26.84
N MET A 156 -4.82 15.72 -25.51
CA MET A 156 -6.08 15.87 -24.77
C MET A 156 -6.84 17.13 -25.22
N GLU A 157 -8.15 17.01 -25.44
CA GLU A 157 -8.99 18.16 -25.75
C GLU A 157 -9.08 19.09 -24.53
N LYS A 158 -8.93 20.40 -24.75
CA LYS A 158 -9.06 21.38 -23.67
C LYS A 158 -10.54 21.55 -23.32
N LEU A 159 -10.85 21.65 -22.03
CA LEU A 159 -12.20 21.91 -21.56
C LEU A 159 -12.72 23.25 -22.12
N ASN A 160 -13.84 23.20 -22.87
CA ASN A 160 -14.45 24.38 -23.47
C ASN A 160 -15.37 25.11 -22.47
N LEU A 161 -14.82 26.09 -21.76
CA LEU A 161 -15.58 26.94 -20.81
C LEU A 161 -16.25 28.16 -21.47
N ASN A 162 -16.13 28.31 -22.80
CA ASN A 162 -16.61 29.47 -23.55
C ASN A 162 -18.13 29.71 -23.45
N TYR A 163 -18.91 28.68 -23.08
CA TYR A 163 -20.36 28.79 -22.92
C TYR A 163 -20.79 29.52 -21.64
N TYR A 164 -19.91 29.63 -20.64
CA TYR A 164 -20.21 30.23 -19.33
C TYR A 164 -19.66 31.66 -19.16
N ASN A 165 -18.84 32.13 -20.10
CA ASN A 165 -18.18 33.43 -20.00
C ASN A 165 -18.96 34.50 -20.78
N ILE A 166 -19.79 35.28 -20.08
CA ILE A 166 -20.69 36.28 -20.68
C ILE A 166 -20.04 37.68 -20.78
N ASP A 167 -19.02 37.97 -19.99
CA ASP A 167 -18.47 39.32 -19.76
C ASP A 167 -17.85 40.03 -20.99
N LYS A 168 -17.87 39.40 -22.18
CA LYS A 168 -17.20 39.91 -23.39
C LYS A 168 -18.06 40.01 -24.64
N GLU A 169 -19.35 39.67 -24.60
CA GLU A 169 -20.20 39.80 -25.80
C GLU A 169 -20.74 41.23 -25.93
N GLU A 170 -19.91 42.18 -26.38
CA GLU A 170 -20.41 43.45 -26.91
C GLU A 170 -21.39 43.12 -28.06
N LEU A 171 -22.65 43.53 -27.90
CA LEU A 171 -23.71 43.33 -28.88
C LEU A 171 -23.46 44.28 -30.05
N ASN A 172 -22.56 43.89 -30.96
CA ASN A 172 -22.42 44.57 -32.25
C ASN A 172 -23.77 44.52 -32.98
N GLU A 173 -24.27 45.70 -33.38
CA GLU A 173 -25.57 45.88 -34.04
C GLU A 173 -25.68 45.13 -35.39
N GLU A 174 -24.55 44.65 -35.94
CA GLU A 174 -24.46 43.93 -37.23
C GLU A 174 -24.59 42.39 -37.13
N LYS A 175 -24.88 41.82 -35.96
CA LYS A 175 -24.97 40.35 -35.82
C LYS A 175 -26.20 39.78 -36.54
N ASN A 176 -26.01 38.65 -37.24
CA ASN A 176 -27.04 37.92 -37.99
C ASN A 176 -28.07 37.26 -37.03
N VAL A 177 -29.33 37.04 -37.46
CA VAL A 177 -30.44 36.54 -36.58
C VAL A 177 -30.07 35.23 -35.84
N ASN A 178 -29.34 34.34 -36.50
CA ASN A 178 -28.87 33.08 -35.89
C ASN A 178 -27.86 33.29 -34.75
N GLN A 179 -27.02 34.33 -34.84
CA GLN A 179 -26.07 34.66 -33.78
C GLN A 179 -26.77 35.24 -32.55
N TRP A 180 -27.86 35.98 -32.75
CA TRP A 180 -28.71 36.47 -31.66
C TRP A 180 -29.42 35.33 -30.94
N ALA A 181 -29.96 34.36 -31.70
CA ALA A 181 -30.57 33.16 -31.12
C ALA A 181 -29.58 32.37 -30.27
N ASN A 182 -28.35 32.18 -30.75
CA ASN A 182 -27.28 31.50 -30.00
C ASN A 182 -26.82 32.29 -28.77
N THR A 183 -26.79 33.62 -28.87
CA THR A 183 -26.46 34.49 -27.74
C THR A 183 -27.55 34.38 -26.66
N LEU A 184 -28.82 34.42 -27.07
CA LEU A 184 -29.97 34.29 -26.16
C LEU A 184 -29.98 32.94 -25.44
N THR A 185 -29.70 31.85 -26.14
CA THR A 185 -29.64 30.51 -25.51
C THR A 185 -28.51 30.40 -24.50
N LYS A 186 -27.32 30.96 -24.80
CA LYS A 186 -26.22 31.05 -23.82
C LYS A 186 -26.61 31.82 -22.57
N HIS A 187 -27.20 33.01 -22.74
CA HIS A 187 -27.64 33.83 -21.60
C HIS A 187 -28.69 33.13 -20.75
N LYS A 188 -29.63 32.42 -21.38
CA LYS A 188 -30.60 31.58 -20.67
C LYS A 188 -29.90 30.51 -19.84
N ILE A 189 -28.95 29.77 -20.42
CA ILE A 189 -28.21 28.71 -19.72
C ILE A 189 -27.47 29.28 -18.50
N VAL A 190 -26.80 30.43 -18.65
CA VAL A 190 -26.07 31.03 -17.54
C VAL A 190 -27.03 31.55 -16.47
N LEU A 191 -28.17 32.15 -16.84
CA LEU A 191 -29.16 32.60 -15.87
C LEU A 191 -29.69 31.44 -15.02
N GLU A 192 -30.04 30.31 -15.65
CA GLU A 192 -30.46 29.10 -14.94
C GLU A 192 -29.33 28.57 -14.04
N ASN A 193 -28.09 28.54 -14.53
CA ASN A 193 -26.95 28.09 -13.74
C ASN A 193 -26.67 29.02 -12.54
N MET A 194 -26.78 30.33 -12.72
CA MET A 194 -26.63 31.31 -11.63
C MET A 194 -27.76 31.20 -10.62
N HIS A 195 -28.99 30.92 -11.07
CA HIS A 195 -30.11 30.66 -10.17
C HIS A 195 -29.89 29.39 -9.34
N ASN A 196 -29.43 28.30 -9.98
CA ASN A 196 -29.06 27.07 -9.26
C ASN A 196 -27.89 27.31 -8.30
N ALA A 197 -26.89 28.08 -8.71
CA ALA A 197 -25.75 28.43 -7.85
C ALA A 197 -26.22 29.23 -6.62
N LEU A 198 -27.18 30.15 -6.79
CA LEU A 198 -27.77 30.89 -5.67
C LEU A 198 -28.45 29.94 -4.68
N ILE A 199 -29.30 29.02 -5.16
CA ILE A 199 -29.96 28.02 -4.32
C ILE A 199 -28.93 27.16 -3.59
N ASN A 200 -27.88 26.71 -4.28
CA ASN A 200 -26.80 25.92 -3.69
C ASN A 200 -26.05 26.69 -2.59
N VAL A 201 -25.79 27.99 -2.80
CA VAL A 201 -25.15 28.86 -1.81
C VAL A 201 -26.07 29.11 -0.61
N GLU A 202 -27.38 29.27 -0.82
CA GLU A 202 -28.36 29.39 0.27
C GLU A 202 -28.42 28.12 1.12
N LEU A 203 -28.46 26.94 0.47
CA LEU A 203 -28.39 25.65 1.14
C LEU A 203 -27.08 25.49 1.93
N MET A 204 -25.95 25.82 1.29
CA MET A 204 -24.65 25.79 1.95
C MET A 204 -24.62 26.73 3.16
N ASN A 205 -25.08 27.98 3.03
CA ASN A 205 -25.08 28.93 4.14
C ASN A 205 -25.95 28.46 5.31
N LYS A 206 -27.04 27.74 5.04
CA LYS A 206 -27.93 27.20 6.07
C LYS A 206 -27.31 26.03 6.84
N TYR A 207 -26.59 25.14 6.17
CA TYR A 207 -26.12 23.87 6.77
C TYR A 207 -24.60 23.76 6.98
N LYS A 208 -23.80 24.70 6.46
CA LYS A 208 -22.32 24.61 6.49
C LYS A 208 -21.75 24.40 7.88
N GLU A 209 -22.25 25.10 8.90
CA GLU A 209 -21.66 25.05 10.24
C GLU A 209 -21.90 23.69 10.90
N VAL A 210 -23.13 23.16 10.77
CA VAL A 210 -23.51 21.86 11.34
C VAL A 210 -22.77 20.74 10.63
N MET A 211 -22.82 20.72 9.29
CA MET A 211 -22.16 19.68 8.49
C MET A 211 -20.65 19.70 8.66
N TRP A 212 -20.03 20.90 8.70
CA TRP A 212 -18.60 21.01 8.92
C TRP A 212 -18.19 20.55 10.32
N SER A 213 -18.97 20.89 11.35
CA SER A 213 -18.70 20.41 12.72
C SER A 213 -18.79 18.89 12.81
N GLU A 214 -19.81 18.28 12.21
CA GLU A 214 -19.97 16.83 12.18
C GLU A 214 -18.83 16.15 11.40
N HIS A 215 -18.50 16.68 10.23
CA HIS A 215 -17.38 16.20 9.43
C HIS A 215 -16.06 16.28 10.23
N MET A 216 -15.79 17.39 10.92
CA MET A 216 -14.61 17.51 11.77
C MET A 216 -14.56 16.49 12.91
N LYS A 217 -15.70 16.09 13.49
CA LYS A 217 -15.75 15.02 14.49
C LYS A 217 -15.39 13.67 13.89
N VAL A 218 -15.90 13.37 12.70
CA VAL A 218 -15.55 12.14 11.96
C VAL A 218 -14.06 12.12 11.65
N PHE A 219 -13.51 13.24 11.16
CA PHE A 219 -12.08 13.36 10.89
C PHE A 219 -11.23 13.16 12.15
N ALA A 220 -11.60 13.77 13.27
CA ALA A 220 -10.90 13.57 14.54
C ALA A 220 -10.95 12.10 15.01
N HIS A 221 -12.09 11.43 14.83
CA HIS A 221 -12.20 10.01 15.15
C HIS A 221 -11.31 9.14 14.25
N ILE A 222 -11.27 9.43 12.94
CA ILE A 222 -10.38 8.73 12.00
C ILE A 222 -8.91 8.94 12.39
N ASP A 223 -8.51 10.18 12.71
CA ASP A 223 -7.13 10.48 13.13
C ASP A 223 -6.73 9.69 14.39
N VAL A 224 -7.59 9.68 15.41
CA VAL A 224 -7.35 8.87 16.62
C VAL A 224 -7.24 7.38 16.31
N ASN A 225 -8.11 6.84 15.43
CA ASN A 225 -8.05 5.45 15.02
C ASN A 225 -6.73 5.13 14.30
N LEU A 226 -6.31 5.97 13.34
CA LEU A 226 -5.04 5.80 12.62
C LEU A 226 -3.84 5.88 13.57
N GLN A 227 -3.83 6.82 14.50
CA GLN A 227 -2.77 6.92 15.52
C GLN A 227 -2.70 5.68 16.42
N ASN A 228 -3.85 5.13 16.81
CA ASN A 228 -3.92 3.87 17.56
C ASN A 228 -3.39 2.70 16.74
N ASN A 229 -3.74 2.59 15.46
CA ASN A 229 -3.22 1.54 14.57
C ASN A 229 -1.70 1.64 14.40
N ILE A 230 -1.17 2.86 14.24
CA ILE A 230 0.28 3.09 14.19
C ILE A 230 0.95 2.63 15.49
N LYS A 231 0.36 2.95 16.64
CA LYS A 231 0.89 2.53 17.95
C LYS A 231 0.87 1.00 18.09
N LEU A 232 -0.24 0.36 17.75
CA LEU A 232 -0.36 -1.10 17.79
C LEU A 232 0.68 -1.78 16.87
N LEU A 233 0.86 -1.28 15.65
CA LEU A 233 1.87 -1.79 14.73
C LEU A 233 3.29 -1.61 15.27
N LYS A 234 3.60 -0.47 15.88
CA LYS A 234 4.90 -0.24 16.53
C LYS A 234 5.12 -1.22 17.68
N ASP A 235 4.13 -1.43 18.53
CA ASP A 235 4.22 -2.38 19.65
C ASP A 235 4.42 -3.83 19.14
N GLN A 236 3.75 -4.20 18.03
CA GLN A 236 3.96 -5.49 17.37
C GLN A 236 5.37 -5.64 16.79
N ILE A 237 5.88 -4.62 16.10
CA ILE A 237 7.25 -4.59 15.57
C ILE A 237 8.26 -4.73 16.71
N ASP A 238 8.08 -3.99 17.80
CA ASP A 238 8.97 -4.04 18.96
C ASP A 238 8.93 -5.39 19.66
N ASN A 239 7.75 -6.01 19.77
CA ASN A 239 7.62 -7.36 20.31
C ASN A 239 8.38 -8.39 19.44
N ILE A 240 8.23 -8.33 18.11
CA ILE A 240 8.96 -9.20 17.17
C ILE A 240 10.47 -8.96 17.29
N ASN A 241 10.91 -7.71 17.37
CA ASN A 241 12.32 -7.37 17.53
C ASN A 241 12.90 -7.89 18.86
N LYS A 242 12.15 -7.77 19.96
CA LYS A 242 12.52 -8.36 21.26
C LYS A 242 12.64 -9.88 21.16
N GLN A 243 11.67 -10.55 20.56
CA GLN A 243 11.71 -12.01 20.36
C GLN A 243 12.93 -12.43 19.53
N ARG A 244 13.20 -11.74 18.42
CA ARG A 244 14.39 -12.00 17.58
C ARG A 244 15.69 -11.80 18.37
N LYS A 245 15.79 -10.72 19.15
CA LYS A 245 16.97 -10.45 19.98
C LYS A 245 17.20 -11.55 21.02
N LEU A 246 16.17 -11.98 21.74
CA LEU A 246 16.27 -13.05 22.73
C LEU A 246 16.68 -14.39 22.09
N HIS A 247 16.06 -14.74 20.96
CA HIS A 247 16.38 -15.94 20.20
C HIS A 247 17.85 -15.93 19.73
N GLN A 248 18.33 -14.80 19.23
CA GLN A 248 19.72 -14.66 18.82
C GLN A 248 20.67 -14.79 20.02
N LEU A 249 20.40 -14.10 21.14
CA LEU A 249 21.21 -14.19 22.35
C LEU A 249 21.33 -15.61 22.91
N SER A 250 20.29 -16.45 22.80
CA SER A 250 20.41 -17.86 23.20
C SER A 250 21.44 -18.61 22.36
N TYR A 251 21.49 -18.39 21.04
CA TYR A 251 22.48 -19.05 20.18
C TYR A 251 23.91 -18.55 20.41
N VAL A 252 24.12 -17.29 20.80
CA VAL A 252 25.47 -16.78 21.11
C VAL A 252 26.14 -17.62 22.18
N LYS A 253 25.40 -17.97 23.22
CA LYS A 253 25.91 -18.78 24.33
C LYS A 253 26.42 -20.13 23.82
N ASP A 254 25.63 -20.78 22.97
CA ASP A 254 25.95 -22.08 22.40
C ASP A 254 27.13 -21.98 21.41
N LEU A 255 27.12 -20.97 20.54
CA LEU A 255 28.21 -20.70 19.59
C LEU A 255 29.54 -20.39 20.31
N SER A 256 29.51 -19.59 21.37
CA SER A 256 30.70 -19.28 22.17
C SER A 256 31.24 -20.53 22.86
N ALA A 257 30.36 -21.39 23.40
CA ALA A 257 30.76 -22.66 23.98
C ALA A 257 31.44 -23.58 22.95
N LEU A 258 30.83 -23.74 21.77
CA LEU A 258 31.40 -24.53 20.67
C LEU A 258 32.71 -23.95 20.13
N GLN A 259 32.83 -22.62 20.07
CA GLN A 259 34.06 -21.96 19.64
C GLN A 259 35.19 -22.17 20.65
N ASN A 260 34.89 -22.09 21.95
CA ASN A 260 35.86 -22.39 23.01
C ASN A 260 36.30 -23.85 22.92
N GLU A 261 35.36 -24.79 22.81
CA GLU A 261 35.66 -26.21 22.65
C GLU A 261 36.54 -26.48 21.41
N ARG A 262 36.20 -25.88 20.26
CA ARG A 262 37.01 -25.95 19.04
C ARG A 262 38.42 -25.42 19.26
N SER A 263 38.57 -24.29 19.95
CA SER A 263 39.87 -23.69 20.24
C SER A 263 40.70 -24.59 21.17
N GLU A 264 40.05 -25.24 22.14
CA GLU A 264 40.70 -26.19 23.03
C GLU A 264 41.20 -27.43 22.29
N TYR A 265 40.37 -28.03 21.42
CA TYR A 265 40.81 -29.17 20.62
C TYR A 265 41.95 -28.79 19.69
N LYS A 266 41.89 -27.60 19.07
CA LYS A 266 43.00 -27.10 18.25
C LYS A 266 44.28 -27.00 19.08
N ARG A 267 44.22 -26.39 20.26
CA ARG A 267 45.38 -26.28 21.17
C ARG A 267 45.91 -27.65 21.59
N LYS A 268 45.03 -28.58 21.96
CA LYS A 268 45.41 -29.96 22.34
C LYS A 268 46.11 -30.67 21.17
N ASN A 269 45.57 -30.54 19.97
CA ASN A 269 46.16 -31.12 18.75
C ASN A 269 47.54 -30.50 18.45
N ASP A 270 47.67 -29.17 18.59
CA ASP A 270 48.95 -28.49 18.37
C ASP A 270 50.03 -29.00 19.35
N ILE A 271 49.69 -29.16 20.64
CA ILE A 271 50.59 -29.72 21.66
C ILE A 271 50.99 -31.16 21.30
N VAL A 272 50.04 -32.01 20.91
CA VAL A 272 50.31 -33.39 20.52
C VAL A 272 51.24 -33.45 19.31
N LEU A 273 51.02 -32.59 18.31
CA LEU A 273 51.89 -32.53 17.12
C LEU A 273 53.30 -32.05 17.46
N GLU A 274 53.44 -31.10 18.37
CA GLU A 274 54.75 -30.63 18.83
C GLU A 274 55.53 -31.72 19.58
N GLU A 275 54.87 -32.46 20.46
CA GLU A 275 55.50 -33.59 21.17
C GLU A 275 55.85 -34.75 20.23
N ILE A 276 54.99 -35.07 19.25
CA ILE A 276 55.33 -36.07 18.22
C ILE A 276 56.58 -35.65 17.44
N LYS A 277 56.71 -34.37 17.07
CA LYS A 277 57.91 -33.86 16.39
C LYS A 277 59.16 -34.01 17.26
N LYS A 278 59.06 -33.72 18.56
CA LYS A 278 60.16 -33.88 19.53
C LYS A 278 60.56 -35.34 19.70
N LEU A 279 59.59 -36.24 19.84
CA LEU A 279 59.86 -37.68 19.95
C LEU A 279 60.49 -38.24 18.67
N LEU A 280 60.09 -37.76 17.49
CA LEU A 280 60.69 -38.14 16.22
C LEU A 280 62.15 -37.69 16.10
N SER A 281 62.47 -36.46 16.50
CA SER A 281 63.87 -35.98 16.48
C SER A 281 64.74 -36.74 17.48
N GLU A 282 64.22 -37.03 18.67
CA GLU A 282 64.91 -37.86 19.66
C GLU A 282 65.12 -39.30 19.14
N ASN A 283 64.09 -39.92 18.55
CA ASN A 283 64.22 -41.26 17.97
C ASN A 283 65.27 -41.29 16.85
N LEU A 284 65.31 -40.25 16.02
CA LEU A 284 66.31 -40.10 14.98
C LEU A 284 67.73 -40.02 15.58
N HIS A 285 67.95 -39.21 16.61
CA HIS A 285 69.23 -39.13 17.33
C HIS A 285 69.63 -40.46 17.97
N LEU A 286 68.67 -41.19 18.56
CA LEU A 286 68.91 -42.51 19.13
C LEU A 286 69.30 -43.54 18.07
N ARG A 287 68.69 -43.49 16.88
CA ARG A 287 69.07 -44.34 15.74
C ARG A 287 70.48 -44.04 15.24
N TYR A 288 70.85 -42.77 15.13
CA TYR A 288 72.21 -42.39 14.76
C TYR A 288 73.24 -42.90 15.77
N ARG A 289 73.02 -42.67 17.07
CA ARG A 289 73.91 -43.19 18.13
C ARG A 289 74.03 -44.71 18.14
N ARG A 290 72.96 -45.44 17.79
CA ARG A 290 72.99 -46.90 17.70
C ARG A 290 73.79 -47.42 16.50
N ASN A 291 73.83 -46.66 15.40
CA ASN A 291 74.58 -47.05 14.20
C ASN A 291 76.08 -46.70 14.30
N GLU A 292 76.46 -45.81 15.22
CA GLU A 292 77.85 -45.42 15.51
C GLU A 292 78.54 -46.32 16.57
N ALA A 293 77.78 -47.19 17.24
CA ALA A 293 78.26 -48.17 18.23
C ALA A 293 78.26 -49.59 17.65
#